data_AF-A0A1E8B551-F1
#
_entry.id   AF-A0A1E8B551-F1
#
_cell.length_a   1.000
_cell.length_b   1.000
_cell.length_c   1.000
_cell.angle_alpha   90.00
_cell.angle_beta   90.00
_cell.angle_gamma   90.00
#
_symmetry.space_group_name_H-M   'P 1'
#
loop_
_entity.id
_entity.type
_entity.pdbx_description
1 polymer ?
#
loop_
_entity_poly.entity_id
_entity_poly.type
_entity_poly.pdbx_seq_one_letter_code
_entity_poly.pdbx_strand_id
1 'polypeptide(L)'
;MIGEVSKVGTMEDEGDGATKYVVVEYPSLNGKKDIIDVFLTKGQVFKTGEKVKIDMKYVGWGGISINWNTVDHIEKVHEVKNNRGHL
;
A
#
# COMPACT_ATOMS: atom_id res chain seq x y z
N MET A 1 -3.98 1.69 -9.28
CA MET A 1 -2.63 1.38 -9.80
C MET A 1 -2.09 0.15 -9.06
N ILE A 2 -1.29 -0.71 -9.72
CA ILE A 2 -0.67 -1.89 -9.09
C ILE A 2 0.74 -1.53 -8.64
N GLY A 3 1.07 -1.82 -7.39
CA GLY A 3 2.37 -1.58 -6.77
C GLY A 3 2.75 -2.72 -5.85
N GLU A 4 3.87 -2.57 -5.16
CA GLU A 4 4.40 -3.55 -4.22
C GLU A 4 4.65 -2.91 -2.86
N VAL A 5 4.27 -3.61 -1.79
CA VAL A 5 4.56 -3.16 -0.42
C VAL A 5 6.07 -3.22 -0.19
N SER A 6 6.72 -2.07 0.00
CA SER A 6 8.16 -1.99 0.29
C SER A 6 8.45 -1.97 1.80
N LYS A 7 7.53 -1.42 2.61
CA LYS A 7 7.66 -1.34 4.07
C LYS A 7 6.31 -1.51 4.76
N VAL A 8 6.33 -2.12 5.94
CA VAL A 8 5.23 -2.12 6.90
C VAL A 8 5.71 -1.41 8.16
N GLY A 9 4.88 -0.57 8.76
CA GLY A 9 5.22 0.18 9.95
C GLY A 9 4.04 0.50 10.84
N THR A 10 4.38 1.04 12.00
CA THR A 10 3.44 1.57 12.98
C THR A 10 3.96 2.95 13.37
N MET A 11 3.12 3.98 13.27
CA MET A 11 3.37 5.28 13.88
C MET A 11 2.77 5.26 15.28
N GLU A 12 3.58 5.60 16.27
CA GLU A 12 3.11 5.85 17.63
C GLU A 12 2.51 7.26 17.64
N ASP A 13 1.23 7.39 17.96
CA ASP A 13 0.64 8.70 18.25
C ASP A 13 0.95 9.06 19.72
N GLU A 14 0.91 10.35 20.08
CA GLU A 14 1.18 10.84 21.45
C GLU A 14 0.14 10.38 22.51
N GLY A 15 -0.65 9.32 22.24
CA GLY A 15 -1.65 8.68 23.12
C GLY A 15 -1.71 7.15 22.97
N ASP A 16 -2.82 6.50 23.35
CA ASP A 16 -2.97 5.01 23.31
C ASP A 16 -3.14 4.41 21.89
N GLY A 17 -3.05 5.24 20.85
CA GLY A 17 -3.25 4.84 19.47
C GLY A 17 -1.94 4.57 18.75
N ALA A 18 -1.85 3.43 18.05
CA ALA A 18 -0.75 3.13 17.14
C ALA A 18 -1.30 2.99 15.72
N THR A 19 -0.98 3.93 14.84
CA THR A 19 -1.47 3.95 13.46
C THR A 19 -0.60 3.06 12.59
N LYS A 20 -1.14 1.93 12.13
CA LYS A 20 -0.44 1.04 11.20
C LYS A 20 -0.45 1.64 9.80
N TYR A 21 0.65 1.44 9.08
CA TYR A 21 0.76 1.88 7.69
C TYR A 21 1.63 0.93 6.86
N VAL A 22 1.49 1.03 5.55
CA VAL A 22 2.42 0.47 4.59
C VAL A 22 2.93 1.53 3.64
N VAL A 23 4.14 1.33 3.14
CA VAL A 23 4.72 2.11 2.05
C VAL A 23 4.62 1.25 0.79
N VAL A 24 4.02 1.79 -0.26
CA VAL A 24 3.84 1.09 -1.53
C VAL A 24 4.65 1.79 -2.62
N GLU A 25 5.50 1.02 -3.29
CA GLU A 25 6.29 1.48 -4.43
C GLU A 25 5.57 1.19 -5.74
N TYR A 26 5.58 2.17 -6.63
CA TYR A 26 5.04 2.07 -7.99
C TYR A 26 6.13 2.25 -9.03
N PRO A 27 6.12 1.42 -10.10
CA PRO A 27 6.97 1.67 -11.25
C PRO A 27 6.48 2.94 -11.96
N SER A 28 7.24 4.05 -11.90
CA SER A 28 6.94 5.23 -12.70
C SER A 28 7.53 5.09 -14.10
N LEU A 29 6.88 5.76 -15.07
CA LEU A 29 7.26 5.72 -16.49
C LEU A 29 8.69 6.21 -16.76
N ASN A 30 9.30 6.94 -15.81
CA ASN A 30 10.63 7.53 -15.96
C ASN A 30 11.74 6.74 -15.25
N GLY A 31 11.46 5.50 -14.83
CA GLY A 31 12.43 4.65 -14.11
C GLY A 31 12.69 5.09 -12.66
N LYS A 32 11.99 6.14 -12.18
CA LYS A 32 11.93 6.49 -10.76
C LYS A 32 10.81 5.68 -10.11
N LYS A 33 10.94 5.41 -8.82
CA LYS A 33 9.86 4.79 -8.05
C LYS A 33 9.07 5.89 -7.36
N ASP A 34 7.77 5.92 -7.58
CA ASP A 34 6.86 6.77 -6.80
C ASP A 34 6.44 5.99 -5.55
N ILE A 35 6.27 6.71 -4.44
CA ILE A 35 5.95 6.13 -3.14
C ILE A 35 4.61 6.67 -2.67
N ILE A 36 3.75 5.77 -2.18
CA ILE A 36 2.49 6.13 -1.52
C ILE A 36 2.44 5.47 -0.15
N ASP A 37 2.22 6.29 0.87
CA ASP A 37 1.95 5.81 2.23
C ASP A 37 0.46 5.47 2.36
N VAL A 38 0.14 4.30 2.93
CA VAL A 38 -1.24 3.87 3.15
C VAL A 38 -1.47 3.58 4.61
N PHE A 39 -2.34 4.36 5.23
CA PHE A 39 -2.74 4.18 6.62
C PHE A 39 -3.85 3.13 6.73
N LEU A 40 -3.72 2.22 7.69
CA LEU A 40 -4.55 1.02 7.85
C LEU A 40 -5.36 1.13 9.13
N THR A 41 -6.58 1.64 9.02
CA THR A 41 -7.49 1.86 10.15
C THR A 41 -8.49 0.71 10.34
N LYS A 42 -8.71 -0.09 9.29
CA LYS A 42 -9.70 -1.19 9.28
C LYS A 42 -9.14 -2.55 9.71
N GLY A 43 -7.95 -2.59 10.31
CA GLY A 43 -7.30 -3.85 10.69
C GLY A 43 -6.76 -4.68 9.52
N GLN A 44 -6.57 -4.05 8.36
CA GLN A 44 -5.90 -4.68 7.21
C GLN A 44 -4.46 -5.09 7.59
N VAL A 45 -4.01 -6.23 7.06
CA VAL A 45 -2.64 -6.74 7.31
C VAL A 45 -1.97 -7.08 6.01
N PHE A 46 -0.81 -6.44 5.79
CA PHE A 46 0.03 -6.63 4.62
C PHE A 46 1.45 -7.04 5.02
N LYS A 47 2.21 -7.56 4.06
CA LYS A 47 3.62 -7.92 4.20
C LYS A 47 4.43 -7.29 3.07
N THR A 48 5.70 -6.99 3.33
CA THR A 48 6.65 -6.57 2.29
C THR A 48 6.69 -7.60 1.15
N GLY A 49 6.74 -7.12 -0.09
CA GLY A 49 6.71 -7.93 -1.31
C GLY A 49 5.31 -8.29 -1.80
N GLU A 50 4.24 -7.98 -1.05
CA GLU A 50 2.88 -8.21 -1.53
C GLU A 50 2.52 -7.23 -2.65
N LYS A 51 2.00 -7.76 -3.76
CA LYS A 51 1.39 -6.96 -4.83
C LYS A 51 0.03 -6.46 -4.37
N VAL A 52 -0.16 -5.16 -4.51
CA VAL A 52 -1.36 -4.46 -4.03
C VAL A 52 -1.89 -3.51 -5.08
N LYS A 53 -3.19 -3.27 -5.03
CA LYS A 53 -3.88 -2.26 -5.83
C LYS A 53 -4.28 -1.12 -4.92
N ILE A 54 -3.88 0.11 -5.26
CA ILE A 54 -4.41 1.33 -4.63
C ILE A 54 -5.40 2.01 -5.56
N ASP A 55 -6.49 2.52 -4.99
CA ASP A 55 -7.40 3.42 -5.68
C ASP A 55 -6.83 4.85 -5.70
N MET A 56 -6.26 5.22 -6.84
CA MET A 56 -5.58 6.50 -7.05
C MET A 56 -6.51 7.71 -6.94
N LYS A 57 -7.84 7.52 -7.00
CA LYS A 57 -8.81 8.60 -6.80
C LYS A 57 -8.72 9.23 -5.41
N TYR A 58 -8.28 8.45 -4.41
CA TYR A 58 -8.20 8.85 -3.01
C TYR A 58 -6.77 9.18 -2.57
N VAL A 59 -5.84 9.27 -3.52
CA VAL A 59 -4.45 9.63 -3.23
C VAL A 59 -4.29 11.14 -3.30
N GLY A 60 -3.72 11.72 -2.24
CA GLY A 60 -3.47 13.15 -2.12
C GLY A 60 -2.10 13.44 -1.51
N TRP A 61 -1.57 14.65 -1.78
CA TRP A 61 -0.34 15.14 -1.16
C TRP A 61 -0.66 15.79 0.18
N GLY A 62 0.11 15.47 1.23
CA GLY A 62 -0.12 16.00 2.57
C GLY A 62 -1.24 15.28 3.34
N GLY A 63 -1.52 15.69 4.58
CA GLY A 63 -2.47 15.00 5.48
C GLY A 63 -1.73 14.41 6.68
N ILE A 64 -1.85 13.09 6.88
CA ILE A 64 -1.19 12.35 7.98
C ILE A 64 0.32 12.13 7.69
N SER A 65 0.78 12.43 6.46
CA SER A 65 2.20 12.35 6.06
C SER A 65 2.64 13.56 5.24
N ILE A 66 3.96 13.72 5.07
CA ILE A 66 4.58 14.65 4.12
C ILE A 66 4.82 14.01 2.73
N ASN A 67 4.06 12.97 2.41
CA ASN A 67 4.15 12.19 1.19
C ASN A 67 2.77 12.10 0.51
N TRP A 68 2.72 11.55 -0.70
CA TRP A 68 1.48 11.07 -1.27
C TRP A 68 0.91 9.96 -0.39
N ASN A 69 -0.34 10.07 0.01
CA ASN A 69 -0.95 9.09 0.89
C ASN A 69 -2.44 8.88 0.63
N THR A 70 -2.94 7.79 1.21
CA THR A 70 -4.37 7.48 1.28
C THR A 70 -4.66 6.65 2.54
N VAL A 71 -5.94 6.44 2.85
CA VAL A 71 -6.40 5.71 4.04
C VAL A 71 -7.29 4.54 3.62
N ASP A 72 -6.89 3.31 3.97
CA ASP A 72 -7.58 2.05 3.67
C ASP A 72 -7.85 1.70 2.19
N HIS A 73 -7.59 2.59 1.23
CA HIS A 73 -7.88 2.42 -0.19
C HIS A 73 -6.86 1.51 -0.91
N ILE A 74 -6.61 0.33 -0.32
CA ILE A 74 -5.64 -0.67 -0.74
C ILE A 74 -6.23 -2.08 -0.67
N GLU A 75 -5.93 -2.90 -1.67
CA GLU A 75 -6.39 -4.29 -1.76
C GLU A 75 -5.25 -5.21 -2.20
N LYS A 76 -5.25 -6.47 -1.73
CA LYS A 76 -4.29 -7.48 -2.20
C LYS A 76 -4.64 -7.90 -3.62
N VAL A 77 -3.63 -8.00 -4.47
CA VAL A 77 -3.79 -8.62 -5.78
C VAL A 77 -3.62 -10.12 -5.60
N HIS A 78 -4.71 -10.87 -5.76
CA HIS A 78 -4.60 -12.31 -5.86
C HIS A 78 -4.09 -12.66 -7.25
N GLU A 79 -2.87 -13.19 -7.34
CA GLU A 79 -2.45 -13.88 -8.56
C GLU A 79 -3.31 -15.12 -8.70
N VAL A 80 -4.21 -15.12 -9.68
CA VAL A 80 -4.94 -16.32 -10.08
C VAL A 80 -3.87 -17.26 -10.63
N LYS A 81 -3.45 -18.26 -9.84
CA LYS A 81 -2.68 -19.39 -10.36
C LYS A 81 -3.57 -20.04 -11.42
N ASN A 82 -3.31 -19.73 -12.68
CA ASN A 82 -3.95 -20.41 -13.78
C ASN A 82 -3.35 -21.82 -13.81
N ASN A 83 -3.90 -22.72 -13.00
CA ASN A 83 -3.64 -24.15 -13.09
C ASN A 83 -4.25 -24.62 -14.42
N ARG A 84 -3.60 -24.29 -15.55
CA ARG A 84 -3.79 -25.06 -16.78
C ARG A 84 -3.12 -26.40 -16.51
N GLY A 85 -3.91 -27.31 -15.94
CA GLY A 85 -3.57 -28.72 -15.88
C GLY A 85 -3.26 -29.20 -17.30
N HIS A 86 -2.02 -29.62 -17.50
CA HIS A 86 -1.65 -30.45 -18.63
C HIS A 86 -2.19 -31.84 -18.31
N LEU A 87 -3.29 -32.22 -18.97
CA LEU A 87 -3.73 -33.61 -19.12
C LEU A 87 -3.51 -33.99 -20.59
#